data_AF-A0A430BBB6-F1
#
_entry.id   AF-A0A430BBB6-F1
#
_cell.length_a   1.000
_cell.length_b   1.000
_cell.length_c   1.000
_cell.angle_alpha   90.00
_cell.angle_beta   90.00
_cell.angle_gamma   90.00
#
_symmetry.space_group_name_H-M   'P 1'
#
loop_
_entity.id
_entity.type
_entity.pdbx_description
1 polymer ?
#
loop_
_entity_poly.entity_id
_entity_poly.type
_entity_poly.pdbx_seq_one_letter_code
_entity_poly.pdbx_strand_id
1 'polypeptide(L)'
;MTKITASAALALLTACGSASVAEQEAAAQTRTASAPLTIAGIRIGMGAQEVQATLARSGWKIETSAGEAWAATVDHEAKRQRGVFPVEEPKNGVAVLNATKGDERLIVEFQPMPTGDAVKLVKYVAPAAGRTPEEIGAEMVKRYGKPGFSQIVGSTYEASWCTSGDRCRQIWGNPHQGLEVRLDVYGKLNIALSQGVAAERAWQNAVARAVGGGTAPKSSF
;
A
#
# COMPACT_ATOMS: atom_id res chain seq x y z
N MET A 1 59.09 -27.91 -54.91
CA MET A 1 58.72 -26.88 -55.90
C MET A 1 58.02 -25.74 -55.19
N THR A 2 58.52 -24.55 -55.47
CA THR A 2 58.22 -23.22 -54.93
C THR A 2 57.00 -22.58 -55.60
N LYS A 3 56.27 -21.71 -54.88
CA LYS A 3 55.82 -20.33 -55.21
C LYS A 3 54.47 -20.03 -54.50
N ILE A 4 54.35 -19.12 -53.52
CA ILE A 4 54.60 -17.66 -53.41
C ILE A 4 53.33 -16.81 -53.72
N THR A 5 52.81 -16.19 -52.64
CA THR A 5 52.13 -14.87 -52.49
C THR A 5 50.81 -14.62 -53.23
N ALA A 6 49.86 -13.79 -52.76
CA ALA A 6 49.96 -12.50 -52.06
C ALA A 6 48.59 -12.04 -51.51
N SER A 7 48.61 -11.29 -50.39
CA SER A 7 47.91 -10.01 -50.09
C SER A 7 46.40 -9.84 -50.36
N ALA A 8 45.58 -9.11 -49.61
CA ALA A 8 45.62 -8.40 -48.33
C ALA A 8 44.22 -7.75 -48.19
N ALA A 9 43.69 -7.57 -46.98
CA ALA A 9 42.85 -6.41 -46.64
C ALA A 9 42.62 -6.35 -45.12
N LEU A 10 43.17 -5.30 -44.50
CA LEU A 10 42.79 -4.84 -43.16
C LEU A 10 41.34 -4.33 -43.17
N ALA A 11 40.61 -4.57 -42.09
CA ALA A 11 39.62 -3.62 -41.58
C ALA A 11 39.80 -3.47 -40.06
N LEU A 12 40.06 -2.23 -39.66
CA LEU A 12 40.31 -1.74 -38.31
C LEU A 12 39.01 -1.41 -37.57
N LEU A 13 39.04 -1.61 -36.24
CA LEU A 13 38.45 -0.79 -35.16
C LEU A 13 36.92 -0.53 -35.16
N THR A 14 36.26 -0.99 -34.09
CA THR A 14 35.65 -0.12 -33.05
C THR A 14 35.17 -0.96 -31.87
N ALA A 15 35.64 -0.61 -30.67
CA ALA A 15 35.05 -1.04 -29.41
C ALA A 15 33.73 -0.29 -29.18
N CYS A 16 32.65 -0.99 -28.84
CA CYS A 16 31.60 -0.49 -27.94
C CYS A 16 30.55 -1.58 -27.64
N GLY A 17 30.48 -1.96 -26.36
CA GLY A 17 29.22 -2.17 -25.65
C GLY A 17 28.29 -3.28 -26.12
N SER A 18 28.45 -4.48 -25.56
CA SER A 18 27.30 -5.36 -25.26
C SER A 18 27.50 -6.16 -23.96
N ALA A 19 28.33 -5.63 -23.04
CA ALA A 19 28.19 -5.92 -21.62
C ALA A 19 27.12 -4.96 -21.10
N SER A 20 25.83 -5.31 -21.26
CA SER A 20 24.77 -4.56 -20.59
C SER A 20 23.47 -5.34 -20.41
N VAL A 21 23.17 -6.34 -21.25
CA VAL A 21 21.88 -7.06 -21.11
C VAL A 21 21.93 -8.10 -19.98
N ALA A 22 23.00 -8.90 -19.91
CA ALA A 22 23.16 -9.91 -18.86
C ALA A 22 23.34 -9.30 -17.46
N GLU A 23 24.01 -8.14 -17.36
CA GLU A 23 24.17 -7.43 -16.08
C GLU A 23 22.90 -6.66 -15.68
N GLN A 24 22.08 -6.18 -16.62
CA GLN A 24 20.77 -5.60 -16.30
C GLN A 24 19.74 -6.66 -15.90
N GLU A 25 19.77 -7.86 -16.48
CA GLU A 25 18.93 -8.98 -16.01
C GLU A 25 19.41 -9.54 -14.66
N ALA A 26 20.72 -9.61 -14.41
CA ALA A 26 21.24 -10.00 -13.10
C ALA A 26 20.94 -8.94 -12.00
N ALA A 27 20.95 -7.65 -12.35
CA ALA A 27 20.53 -6.58 -11.46
C ALA A 27 19.00 -6.52 -11.25
N ALA A 28 18.20 -7.01 -12.22
CA ALA A 28 16.76 -7.15 -12.08
C ALA A 28 16.35 -8.39 -11.26
N GLN A 29 17.18 -9.44 -11.23
CA GLN A 29 16.90 -10.70 -10.52
C GLN A 29 17.26 -10.71 -9.03
N THR A 30 17.87 -9.66 -8.48
CA THR A 30 18.21 -9.60 -7.04
C THR A 30 17.21 -8.83 -6.18
N ARG A 31 16.18 -8.22 -6.76
CA ARG A 31 15.00 -7.82 -5.97
C ARG A 31 14.05 -9.00 -5.89
N THR A 32 14.29 -9.86 -4.91
CA THR A 32 13.23 -10.75 -4.39
C THR A 32 11.98 -9.88 -4.23
N ALA A 33 10.98 -10.07 -5.10
CA ALA A 33 9.75 -9.31 -5.03
C ALA A 33 9.20 -9.50 -3.62
N SER A 34 9.15 -8.43 -2.83
CA SER A 34 8.61 -8.49 -1.47
C SER A 34 7.19 -9.02 -1.58
N ALA A 35 6.89 -10.10 -0.83
CA ALA A 35 5.53 -10.64 -0.79
C ALA A 35 4.53 -9.50 -0.50
N PRO A 36 3.38 -9.46 -1.17
CA PRO A 36 2.44 -8.36 -1.01
C PRO A 36 2.03 -8.24 0.46
N LEU A 37 2.25 -7.06 1.04
CA LEU A 37 1.91 -6.79 2.44
C LEU A 37 0.40 -6.91 2.62
N THR A 38 -0.04 -7.86 3.44
CA THR A 38 -1.46 -8.19 3.66
C THR A 38 -1.75 -8.51 5.11
N ILE A 39 -2.90 -8.06 5.61
CA ILE A 39 -3.40 -8.38 6.96
C ILE A 39 -4.73 -9.13 6.80
N ALA A 40 -4.85 -10.32 7.38
CA ALA A 40 -6.03 -11.18 7.21
C ALA A 40 -6.50 -11.37 5.74
N GLY A 41 -5.55 -11.40 4.79
CA GLY A 41 -5.84 -11.52 3.35
C GLY A 41 -6.19 -10.19 2.66
N ILE A 42 -6.26 -9.08 3.39
CA ILE A 42 -6.59 -7.75 2.85
C ILE A 42 -5.32 -7.00 2.48
N ARG A 43 -5.35 -6.38 1.30
CA ARG A 43 -4.30 -5.50 0.77
C ARG A 43 -4.82 -4.09 0.56
N ILE A 44 -3.89 -3.12 0.50
CA ILE A 44 -4.20 -1.77 0.03
C ILE A 44 -4.81 -1.82 -1.38
N GLY A 45 -5.82 -0.98 -1.60
CA GLY A 45 -6.55 -0.88 -2.87
C GLY A 45 -7.58 -1.99 -3.12
N MET A 46 -7.75 -2.94 -2.19
CA MET A 46 -8.83 -3.94 -2.28
C MET A 46 -10.21 -3.25 -2.20
N GLY A 47 -11.21 -3.75 -2.94
CA GLY A 47 -12.56 -3.18 -2.91
C GLY A 47 -13.36 -3.59 -1.67
N ALA A 48 -14.30 -2.76 -1.21
CA ALA A 48 -15.10 -3.05 0.00
C ALA A 48 -15.84 -4.41 -0.05
N GLN A 49 -16.44 -4.76 -1.19
CA GLN A 49 -17.12 -6.06 -1.37
C GLN A 49 -16.13 -7.23 -1.33
N GLU A 50 -14.94 -7.06 -1.92
CA GLU A 50 -13.88 -8.07 -1.92
C GLU A 50 -13.34 -8.31 -0.49
N VAL A 51 -13.21 -7.24 0.31
CA VAL A 51 -12.87 -7.32 1.75
C VAL A 51 -13.94 -8.10 2.50
N GLN A 52 -15.22 -7.75 2.32
CA GLN A 52 -16.32 -8.43 2.99
C GLN A 52 -16.35 -9.93 2.67
N ALA A 53 -16.21 -10.29 1.39
CA ALA A 53 -16.15 -11.68 0.96
C ALA A 53 -14.95 -12.44 1.56
N THR A 54 -13.78 -11.79 1.62
CA THR A 54 -12.56 -12.37 2.18
C THR A 54 -12.68 -12.65 3.68
N LEU A 55 -13.24 -11.69 4.42
CA LEU A 55 -13.43 -11.80 5.86
C LEU A 55 -14.56 -12.78 6.22
N ALA A 56 -15.67 -12.77 5.48
CA ALA A 56 -16.78 -13.71 5.67
C ALA A 56 -16.33 -15.16 5.48
N ARG A 57 -15.56 -15.44 4.41
CA ARG A 57 -14.95 -16.78 4.18
C ARG A 57 -14.04 -17.23 5.32
N SER A 58 -13.45 -16.28 6.04
CA SER A 58 -12.51 -16.54 7.14
C SER A 58 -13.19 -16.55 8.52
N GLY A 59 -14.53 -16.44 8.57
CA GLY A 59 -15.33 -16.52 9.79
C GLY A 59 -15.34 -15.25 10.66
N TRP A 60 -15.04 -14.09 10.07
CA TRP A 60 -15.13 -12.81 10.79
C TRP A 60 -16.58 -12.31 10.85
N LYS A 61 -16.96 -11.73 11.98
CA LYS A 61 -18.19 -10.93 12.10
C LYS A 61 -17.88 -9.52 11.63
N ILE A 62 -18.72 -8.96 10.77
CA ILE A 62 -18.44 -7.72 10.04
C ILE A 62 -19.53 -6.69 10.32
N GLU A 63 -19.11 -5.46 10.63
CA GLU A 63 -19.95 -4.28 10.75
C GLU A 63 -19.38 -3.16 9.88
N THR A 64 -20.23 -2.48 9.12
CA THR A 64 -19.82 -1.41 8.20
C THR A 64 -20.42 -0.08 8.60
N SER A 65 -19.60 0.97 8.57
CA SER A 65 -20.03 2.35 8.72
C SER A 65 -20.10 3.02 7.36
N ALA A 66 -21.22 3.68 7.08
CA ALA A 66 -21.46 4.36 5.83
C ALA A 66 -20.49 5.54 5.62
N GLY A 67 -19.96 5.65 4.40
CA GLY A 67 -19.08 6.72 3.93
C GLY A 67 -19.68 7.46 2.74
N GLU A 68 -19.05 8.56 2.34
CA GLU A 68 -19.41 9.24 1.10
C GLU A 68 -19.00 8.39 -0.11
N ALA A 69 -19.82 8.41 -1.15
CA ALA A 69 -19.42 7.90 -2.47
C ALA A 69 -18.58 8.96 -3.21
N TRP A 70 -17.85 8.55 -4.24
CA TRP A 70 -17.00 9.44 -5.04
C TRP A 70 -17.67 10.74 -5.49
N ALA A 71 -18.89 10.65 -6.05
CA ALA A 71 -19.61 11.82 -6.53
C ALA A 71 -19.93 12.82 -5.40
N ALA A 72 -20.32 12.32 -4.23
CA ALA A 72 -20.57 13.14 -3.04
C ALA A 72 -19.28 13.81 -2.56
N THR A 73 -18.16 13.09 -2.53
CA THR A 73 -16.85 13.66 -2.17
C THR A 73 -16.41 14.77 -3.12
N VAL A 74 -16.62 14.61 -4.43
CA VAL A 74 -16.32 15.65 -5.42
C VAL A 74 -17.24 16.86 -5.26
N ASP A 75 -18.55 16.65 -5.05
CA ASP A 75 -19.48 17.76 -4.85
C ASP A 75 -19.22 18.52 -3.54
N HIS A 76 -18.86 17.80 -2.47
CA HIS A 76 -18.45 18.39 -1.20
C HIS A 76 -17.19 19.23 -1.37
N GLU A 77 -16.16 18.74 -2.07
CA GLU A 77 -14.99 19.55 -2.43
C GLU A 77 -15.39 20.83 -3.19
N ALA A 78 -16.27 20.73 -4.19
CA ALA A 78 -16.74 21.87 -4.96
C ALA A 78 -17.52 22.89 -4.10
N LYS A 79 -18.39 22.43 -3.20
CA LYS A 79 -19.11 23.27 -2.23
C LYS A 79 -18.14 23.95 -1.26
N ARG A 80 -17.13 23.23 -0.76
CA ARG A 80 -16.08 23.77 0.12
C ARG A 80 -15.29 24.89 -0.56
N GLN A 81 -14.89 24.71 -1.82
CA GLN A 81 -14.17 25.73 -2.59
C GLN A 81 -14.99 27.01 -2.80
N ARG A 82 -16.33 26.90 -2.77
CA ARG A 82 -17.28 28.03 -2.86
C ARG A 82 -17.69 28.59 -1.48
N GLY A 83 -17.18 28.05 -0.39
CA GLY A 83 -17.53 28.48 0.98
C GLY A 83 -18.96 28.14 1.41
N VAL A 84 -19.59 27.11 0.81
CA VAL A 84 -20.95 26.68 1.15
C VAL A 84 -20.93 25.66 2.29
N PHE A 85 -21.62 25.94 3.39
CA PHE A 85 -21.74 25.06 4.58
C PHE A 85 -23.14 25.18 5.24
N PRO A 86 -23.65 24.12 5.91
CA PRO A 86 -23.10 22.76 5.98
C PRO A 86 -23.34 21.96 4.69
N VAL A 87 -22.52 20.94 4.47
CA VAL A 87 -22.63 20.05 3.32
C VAL A 87 -23.12 18.69 3.82
N GLU A 88 -24.41 18.41 3.63
CA GLU A 88 -24.98 17.09 3.89
C GLU A 88 -25.05 16.32 2.58
N GLU A 89 -24.26 15.24 2.47
CA GLU A 89 -24.27 14.36 1.32
C GLU A 89 -24.75 12.94 1.67
N PRO A 90 -25.37 12.23 0.72
CA PRO A 90 -25.72 10.83 0.89
C PRO A 90 -24.50 9.96 1.20
N LYS A 91 -24.60 9.18 2.29
CA LYS A 91 -23.57 8.21 2.69
C LYS A 91 -23.84 6.84 2.05
N ASN A 92 -23.52 6.72 0.77
CA ASN A 92 -23.77 5.52 -0.03
C ASN A 92 -22.51 4.63 -0.23
N GLY A 93 -21.35 5.07 0.25
CA GLY A 93 -20.11 4.28 0.26
C GLY A 93 -19.87 3.60 1.61
N VAL A 94 -18.72 2.96 1.75
CA VAL A 94 -18.22 2.40 3.01
C VAL A 94 -17.02 3.23 3.45
N ALA A 95 -17.08 3.83 4.64
CA ALA A 95 -15.93 4.53 5.22
C ALA A 95 -15.04 3.58 6.01
N VAL A 96 -15.68 2.73 6.82
CA VAL A 96 -15.00 1.84 7.76
C VAL A 96 -15.71 0.49 7.79
N LEU A 97 -14.93 -0.57 7.83
CA LEU A 97 -15.38 -1.91 8.17
C LEU A 97 -14.68 -2.34 9.45
N ASN A 98 -15.46 -2.62 10.49
CA ASN A 98 -15.00 -3.24 11.71
C ASN A 98 -15.28 -4.74 11.64
N ALA A 99 -14.30 -5.56 11.96
CA ALA A 99 -14.48 -7.00 12.03
C ALA A 99 -13.91 -7.59 13.32
N THR A 100 -14.58 -8.62 13.83
CA THR A 100 -14.16 -9.35 15.03
C THR A 100 -14.12 -10.84 14.81
N LYS A 101 -13.15 -11.52 15.43
CA LYS A 101 -13.02 -12.98 15.46
C LYS A 101 -12.39 -13.41 16.78
N GLY A 102 -13.22 -13.87 17.72
CA GLY A 102 -12.76 -14.09 19.09
C GLY A 102 -12.23 -12.78 19.70
N ASP A 103 -11.00 -12.81 20.21
CA ASP A 103 -10.31 -11.64 20.76
C ASP A 103 -9.58 -10.79 19.71
N GLU A 104 -9.59 -11.22 18.44
CA GLU A 104 -9.03 -10.48 17.33
C GLU A 104 -10.00 -9.41 16.83
N ARG A 105 -9.47 -8.23 16.53
CA ARG A 105 -10.20 -7.11 15.93
C ARG A 105 -9.47 -6.60 14.71
N LEU A 106 -10.24 -6.19 13.71
CA LEU A 106 -9.76 -5.62 12.48
C LEU A 106 -10.57 -4.36 12.17
N ILE A 107 -9.89 -3.28 11.81
CA ILE A 107 -10.50 -2.04 11.32
C ILE A 107 -9.92 -1.78 9.94
N VAL A 108 -10.78 -1.74 8.93
CA VAL A 108 -10.42 -1.44 7.56
C VAL A 108 -11.03 -0.09 7.21
N GLU A 109 -10.20 0.87 6.85
CA GLU A 109 -10.65 2.17 6.37
C GLU A 109 -10.53 2.22 4.86
N PHE A 110 -11.57 2.79 4.24
CA PHE A 110 -11.66 2.94 2.80
C PHE A 110 -11.59 4.41 2.43
N GLN A 111 -11.28 4.65 1.16
CA GLN A 111 -11.46 5.93 0.50
C GLN A 111 -12.33 5.74 -0.74
N PRO A 112 -13.19 6.72 -1.05
CA PRO A 112 -13.99 6.67 -2.26
C PRO A 112 -13.10 6.88 -3.49
N MET A 113 -13.26 6.02 -4.50
CA MET A 113 -12.62 6.16 -5.81
C MET A 113 -13.70 6.20 -6.91
N PRO A 114 -13.39 6.70 -8.13
CA PRO A 114 -14.32 6.64 -9.26
C PRO A 114 -14.88 5.24 -9.55
N THR A 115 -14.12 4.19 -9.22
CA THR A 115 -14.48 2.79 -9.41
C THR A 115 -15.15 2.13 -8.19
N GLY A 116 -15.43 2.90 -7.13
CA GLY A 116 -15.92 2.39 -5.84
C GLY A 116 -14.91 2.54 -4.70
N ASP A 117 -15.27 2.08 -3.50
CA ASP A 117 -14.42 2.24 -2.32
C ASP A 117 -13.19 1.32 -2.34
N ALA A 118 -12.03 1.86 -1.98
CA ALA A 118 -10.76 1.16 -1.96
C ALA A 118 -10.08 1.24 -0.57
N VAL A 119 -9.49 0.14 -0.11
CA VAL A 119 -8.78 0.10 1.18
C VAL A 119 -7.59 1.05 1.17
N LYS A 120 -7.55 1.98 2.14
CA LYS A 120 -6.41 2.86 2.40
C LYS A 120 -5.61 2.48 3.64
N LEU A 121 -6.26 1.81 4.60
CA LEU A 121 -5.66 1.46 5.88
C LEU A 121 -6.30 0.19 6.44
N VAL A 122 -5.48 -0.67 7.02
CA VAL A 122 -5.93 -1.84 7.78
C VAL A 122 -5.23 -1.84 9.13
N LYS A 123 -5.99 -1.98 10.21
CA LYS A 123 -5.48 -2.10 11.58
C LYS A 123 -5.98 -3.42 12.16
N TYR A 124 -5.07 -4.25 12.60
CA TYR A 124 -5.35 -5.51 13.29
C TYR A 124 -4.85 -5.45 14.72
N VAL A 125 -5.64 -6.03 15.62
CA VAL A 125 -5.38 -6.05 17.05
C VAL A 125 -5.69 -7.44 17.59
N ALA A 126 -4.76 -8.02 18.34
CA ALA A 126 -4.96 -9.30 19.02
C ALA A 126 -4.12 -9.39 20.30
N PRO A 127 -4.48 -10.26 21.26
CA PRO A 127 -3.58 -10.59 22.36
C PRO A 127 -2.34 -11.34 21.84
N ALA A 128 -1.21 -11.17 22.53
CA ALA A 128 0.00 -11.95 22.29
C ALA A 128 -0.22 -13.45 22.57
N ALA A 129 -1.21 -13.78 23.40
CA ALA A 129 -1.60 -15.16 23.72
C ALA A 129 -0.41 -16.01 24.21
N GLY A 130 0.43 -15.42 25.07
CA GLY A 130 1.61 -16.08 25.63
C GLY A 130 2.85 -16.08 24.73
N ARG A 131 2.74 -15.62 23.48
CA ARG A 131 3.89 -15.54 22.57
C ARG A 131 4.89 -14.46 23.00
N THR A 132 6.18 -14.76 22.92
CA THR A 132 7.24 -13.81 23.23
C THR A 132 7.47 -12.81 22.08
N PRO A 133 8.12 -11.66 22.35
CA PRO A 133 8.56 -10.73 21.29
C PRO A 133 9.34 -11.41 20.16
N GLU A 134 10.21 -12.37 20.49
CA GLU A 134 11.04 -13.11 19.53
C GLU A 134 10.20 -14.06 18.67
N GLU A 135 9.24 -14.76 19.27
CA GLU A 135 8.33 -15.66 18.54
C GLU A 135 7.45 -14.89 17.56
N ILE A 136 6.88 -13.76 18.01
CA ILE A 136 6.12 -12.84 17.15
C ILE A 136 7.03 -12.30 16.05
N GLY A 137 8.24 -11.86 16.39
CA GLY A 137 9.21 -11.36 15.41
C GLY A 137 9.55 -12.40 14.34
N ALA A 138 9.78 -13.65 14.73
CA ALA A 138 10.03 -14.76 13.80
C ALA A 138 8.81 -15.06 12.91
N GLU A 139 7.60 -15.04 13.46
CA GLU A 139 6.36 -15.20 12.71
C GLU A 139 6.19 -14.09 11.65
N MET A 140 6.44 -12.84 12.03
CA MET A 140 6.33 -11.70 11.11
C MET A 140 7.41 -11.74 10.02
N VAL A 141 8.65 -12.11 10.37
CA VAL A 141 9.73 -12.28 9.38
C VAL A 141 9.40 -13.41 8.40
N LYS A 142 8.84 -14.52 8.89
CA LYS A 142 8.39 -15.62 8.03
C LYS A 142 7.30 -15.16 7.05
N ARG A 143 6.40 -14.28 7.49
CA ARG A 143 5.25 -13.82 6.69
C ARG A 143 5.59 -12.69 5.72
N TYR A 144 6.38 -11.71 6.13
CA TYR A 144 6.63 -10.48 5.37
C TYR A 144 8.09 -10.31 4.92
N GLY A 145 8.97 -11.26 5.27
CA GLY A 145 10.39 -11.18 5.02
C GLY A 145 11.11 -10.29 6.04
N LYS A 146 12.37 -9.92 5.74
CA LYS A 146 13.19 -9.09 6.64
C LYS A 146 12.63 -7.66 6.72
N PRO A 147 12.37 -7.12 7.91
CA PRO A 147 11.92 -5.75 8.07
C PRO A 147 13.04 -4.74 7.78
N GLY A 148 12.66 -3.51 7.40
CA GLY A 148 13.60 -2.40 7.27
C GLY A 148 14.02 -1.79 8.62
N PHE A 149 13.18 -1.97 9.64
CA PHE A 149 13.47 -1.66 11.04
C PHE A 149 12.88 -2.73 11.94
N SER A 150 13.62 -3.14 12.95
CA SER A 150 13.15 -4.06 13.99
C SER A 150 13.84 -3.75 15.30
N GLN A 151 13.09 -3.82 16.39
CA GLN A 151 13.59 -3.61 17.73
C GLN A 151 12.82 -4.49 18.71
N ILE A 152 13.54 -5.09 19.66
CA ILE A 152 12.97 -5.76 20.83
C ILE A 152 13.52 -5.05 22.06
N VAL A 153 12.65 -4.64 22.98
CA VAL A 153 13.03 -4.03 24.26
C VAL A 153 12.15 -4.60 25.37
N GLY A 154 12.74 -5.41 26.24
CA GLY A 154 12.00 -6.10 27.30
C GLY A 154 10.88 -6.96 26.70
N SER A 155 9.63 -6.71 27.09
CA SER A 155 8.44 -7.42 26.59
C SER A 155 7.85 -6.80 25.31
N THR A 156 8.50 -5.82 24.69
CA THR A 156 7.99 -5.12 23.50
C THR A 156 8.71 -5.55 22.24
N TYR A 157 7.99 -5.50 21.13
CA TYR A 157 8.51 -5.71 19.78
C TYR A 157 7.97 -4.64 18.87
N GLU A 158 8.83 -4.05 18.05
CA GLU A 158 8.44 -3.15 16.97
C GLU A 158 9.18 -3.53 15.69
N ALA A 159 8.46 -3.59 14.58
CA ALA A 159 9.08 -3.75 13.27
C ALA A 159 8.26 -3.06 12.18
N SER A 160 8.94 -2.68 11.10
CA SER A 160 8.32 -2.04 9.94
C SER A 160 8.85 -2.58 8.61
N TRP A 161 7.95 -2.76 7.66
CA TRP A 161 8.19 -3.13 6.26
C TRP A 161 7.67 -2.02 5.37
N CYS A 162 8.48 -1.55 4.43
CA CYS A 162 8.11 -0.49 3.52
C CYS A 162 8.43 -0.93 2.10
N THR A 163 7.57 -0.58 1.16
CA THR A 163 7.78 -0.91 -0.26
C THR A 163 8.70 0.12 -0.93
N SER A 164 9.08 -0.16 -2.18
CA SER A 164 9.75 0.81 -3.07
C SER A 164 11.11 1.34 -2.60
N GLY A 165 11.77 0.65 -1.67
CA GLY A 165 13.11 1.05 -1.17
C GLY A 165 13.11 2.23 -0.21
N ASP A 166 11.94 2.62 0.31
CA ASP A 166 11.84 3.69 1.31
C ASP A 166 12.57 3.33 2.61
N ARG A 167 13.14 4.34 3.30
CA ARG A 167 13.72 4.12 4.63
C ARG A 167 12.63 3.79 5.63
N CYS A 168 12.60 2.53 6.06
CA CYS A 168 11.52 2.06 6.91
C CYS A 168 11.89 2.19 8.39
N ARG A 169 11.52 3.31 9.04
CA ARG A 169 11.54 3.43 10.52
C ARG A 169 10.14 3.41 11.13
N GLN A 170 9.16 3.96 10.43
CA GLN A 170 7.74 3.94 10.80
C GLN A 170 6.90 4.02 9.52
N ILE A 171 5.66 3.54 9.54
CA ILE A 171 4.78 3.59 8.36
C ILE A 171 4.08 4.93 8.18
N TRP A 172 3.94 5.70 9.26
CA TRP A 172 3.25 6.99 9.23
C TRP A 172 4.14 8.06 8.60
N GLY A 173 3.64 8.66 7.52
CA GLY A 173 4.39 9.61 6.70
C GLY A 173 5.30 8.96 5.65
N ASN A 174 5.35 7.62 5.57
CA ASN A 174 6.13 6.95 4.54
C ASN A 174 5.57 7.24 3.13
N PRO A 175 6.40 7.48 2.10
CA PRO A 175 5.94 7.76 0.74
C PRO A 175 5.03 6.67 0.19
N HIS A 176 5.44 5.41 0.30
CA HIS A 176 4.71 4.26 -0.24
C HIS A 176 4.11 3.39 0.86
N GLN A 177 3.42 2.33 0.43
CA GLN A 177 2.80 1.35 1.30
C GLN A 177 3.78 0.82 2.35
N GLY A 178 3.28 0.67 3.58
CA GLY A 178 4.07 0.14 4.68
C GLY A 178 3.24 -0.62 5.69
N LEU A 179 3.86 -1.61 6.33
CA LEU A 179 3.30 -2.43 7.40
C LEU A 179 4.12 -2.25 8.68
N GLU A 180 3.46 -1.96 9.79
CA GLU A 180 4.03 -1.81 11.12
C GLU A 180 3.47 -2.90 12.02
N VAL A 181 4.31 -3.53 12.83
CA VAL A 181 3.93 -4.47 13.87
C VAL A 181 4.44 -3.92 15.20
N ARG A 182 3.58 -3.87 16.20
CA ARG A 182 3.89 -3.44 17.56
C ARG A 182 3.26 -4.38 18.58
N LEU A 183 4.10 -5.05 19.36
CA LEU A 183 3.71 -5.67 20.62
C LEU A 183 3.99 -4.68 21.75
N ASP A 184 2.94 -4.22 22.42
CA ASP A 184 3.09 -3.31 23.56
C ASP A 184 3.38 -4.05 24.88
N VAL A 185 3.71 -3.27 25.91
CA VAL A 185 4.03 -3.79 27.26
C VAL A 185 2.87 -4.54 27.92
N TYR A 186 1.64 -4.37 27.43
CA TYR A 186 0.45 -5.04 27.93
C TYR A 186 0.15 -6.35 27.18
N GLY A 187 1.06 -6.79 26.31
CA GLY A 187 0.90 -8.03 25.55
C GLY A 187 -0.14 -7.90 24.44
N LYS A 188 -0.37 -6.70 23.91
CA LYS A 188 -1.29 -6.48 22.79
C LYS A 188 -0.49 -6.29 21.50
N LEU A 189 -0.77 -7.18 20.54
CA LEU A 189 -0.22 -7.13 19.19
C LEU A 189 -1.08 -6.23 18.32
N ASN A 190 -0.47 -5.18 17.78
CA ASN A 190 -1.07 -4.25 16.85
C ASN A 190 -0.32 -4.39 15.52
N ILE A 191 -1.04 -4.56 14.41
CA ILE A 191 -0.47 -4.59 13.07
C ILE A 191 -1.21 -3.55 12.23
N ALA A 192 -0.49 -2.64 11.60
CA ALA A 192 -1.08 -1.61 10.74
C ALA A 192 -0.49 -1.70 9.34
N LEU A 193 -1.35 -1.61 8.31
CA LEU A 193 -0.97 -1.55 6.90
C LEU A 193 -1.54 -0.28 6.30
N SER A 194 -0.69 0.59 5.77
CA SER A 194 -1.05 1.91 5.23
C SER A 194 -0.67 2.04 3.76
N GLN A 195 -1.46 2.81 2.99
CA GLN A 195 -1.18 3.12 1.58
C GLN A 195 -0.01 4.08 1.33
N GLY A 196 0.41 4.83 2.36
CA GLY A 196 1.47 5.85 2.25
C GLY A 196 0.99 7.21 1.72
N VAL A 197 1.84 8.23 1.85
CA VAL A 197 1.47 9.61 1.55
C VAL A 197 1.34 9.91 0.06
N ALA A 198 2.03 9.16 -0.81
CA ALA A 198 1.95 9.36 -2.25
C ALA A 198 0.56 8.97 -2.79
N ALA A 199 0.00 7.86 -2.29
CA ALA A 199 -1.35 7.42 -2.65
C ALA A 199 -2.42 8.41 -2.16
N GLU A 200 -2.29 8.90 -0.93
CA GLU A 200 -3.18 9.93 -0.37
C GLU A 200 -3.16 11.22 -1.22
N ARG A 201 -1.98 11.72 -1.58
CA ARG A 201 -1.84 12.89 -2.46
C ARG A 201 -2.42 12.63 -3.86
N ALA A 202 -2.22 11.42 -4.40
CA ALA A 202 -2.79 11.06 -5.70
C ALA A 202 -4.32 11.08 -5.67
N TRP A 203 -4.94 10.62 -4.58
CA TRP A 203 -6.37 10.69 -4.35
C TRP A 203 -6.86 12.15 -4.24
N GLN A 204 -6.21 12.98 -3.41
CA GLN A 204 -6.56 14.40 -3.29
C GLN A 204 -6.48 15.14 -4.64
N ASN A 205 -5.43 14.87 -5.43
CA ASN A 205 -5.28 15.42 -6.77
C ASN A 205 -6.38 14.92 -7.73
N ALA A 206 -6.84 13.68 -7.59
CA ALA A 206 -7.95 13.16 -8.38
C ALA A 206 -9.27 13.88 -8.05
N VAL A 207 -9.54 14.13 -6.77
CA VAL A 207 -10.72 14.89 -6.33
C VAL A 207 -10.66 16.32 -6.87
N ALA A 208 -9.53 17.01 -6.71
CA ALA A 208 -9.35 18.37 -7.21
C ALA A 208 -9.53 18.48 -8.74
N ARG A 209 -9.00 17.51 -9.50
CA ARG A 209 -9.21 17.44 -10.96
C ARG A 209 -10.68 17.20 -11.32
N ALA A 210 -11.38 16.36 -10.57
CA ALA A 210 -12.79 16.07 -10.81
C ALA A 210 -13.68 17.31 -10.57
N VAL A 211 -13.33 18.15 -9.59
CA VAL A 211 -13.99 19.44 -9.39
C VAL A 211 -13.71 20.41 -10.54
N GLY A 212 -12.44 20.54 -10.95
CA GLY A 212 -12.04 21.44 -12.04
C GLY A 212 -12.51 21.04 -13.44
N GLY A 213 -12.94 19.78 -13.63
CA GLY A 213 -13.50 19.28 -14.89
C GLY A 213 -14.99 19.56 -15.08
N GLY A 214 -15.68 20.08 -14.07
CA GLY A 214 -17.10 20.44 -14.13
C GLY A 214 -17.31 21.83 -14.74
N THR A 215 -17.66 21.87 -16.03
CA THR A 215 -18.06 23.05 -16.82
C THR A 215 -17.02 24.17 -16.97
N ALA A 216 -16.44 24.27 -18.18
CA ALA A 216 -16.00 25.56 -18.69
C ALA A 216 -17.18 26.56 -18.60
N PRO A 217 -16.98 27.81 -18.17
CA PRO A 217 -18.05 28.80 -18.20
C PRO A 217 -18.58 28.89 -19.63
N LYS A 218 -19.91 28.77 -19.80
CA LYS A 218 -20.55 29.10 -21.07
C LYS A 218 -20.12 30.52 -21.42
N SER A 219 -19.27 30.65 -22.43
CA SER A 219 -18.95 31.91 -23.08
C SER A 219 -20.28 32.54 -23.51
N SER A 220 -20.68 33.59 -22.82
CA SER A 220 -21.69 34.52 -23.29
C SER A 220 -21.02 35.37 -24.37
N PHE A 221 -21.41 35.11 -25.62
CA PHE A 221 -21.30 36.05 -26.73
C PHE A 221 -22.02 37.37 -26.38
#